data_AF-A0A933Y1N0-F1
#
_entry.id   AF-A0A933Y1N0-F1
#
_cell.length_a   1.000
_cell.length_b   1.000
_cell.length_c   1.000
_cell.angle_alpha   90.00
_cell.angle_beta   90.00
_cell.angle_gamma   90.00
#
_symmetry.space_group_name_H-M   'P 1'
#
loop_
_entity.id
_entity.type
_entity.pdbx_description
1 polymer ?
#
loop_
_entity_poly.entity_id
_entity_poly.type
_entity_poly.pdbx_seq_one_letter_code
_entity_poly.pdbx_strand_id
1 'polypeptide(L)'
;MLDHTEVRYAGYGTWGGISLSGGAPTLRDCVIRDCQAAGLSFYAASLPVVQRCHFQSNGGAAVTGAGCGDIGGFFQCTANGNAGGDFQAMAPHTVVGNATVVADNLIGGAAVVSGAVHVQAGASLTLGPNVVLKVSQPAIWDIVGELHVQATPAQPAVITVYSDDAFGGDTDRNGPSTGAPGQWIGLWLRNTASHSTIRGLRVRYAGGNGFPALTQYTNTNYTLLDTRIEHSAADAFELRGHVGTATGLVAWHCAGIGIELLDGTFDVRQATVVDCGTGIAHAAAFGGEVHDSIAWNNVSANTAGFIAGEWRFSNGLGGLAGIDGNLFTDPQFLDEGNGVLALSPTSTCIDAGNPASPLDPDSTRADMGAFPFDQCAPQTYCVGKLNSCGTVPAIGWIGTMTAGASSGFRVRATQVAGGRMGILMYGNSGPTAVPFLGGTLCVQPPLRRSVPTIDTLGTQGQCNGVLELDFAAFASGNSGGNPASWLTTPGQFVWCQYWGRDEPTGETILTNALTFRICP
;
A
#
# COMPACT_ATOMS: atom_id res chain seq x y z
N MET A 1 -37.74 -8.05 -7.42
CA MET A 1 -36.62 -8.91 -7.00
C MET A 1 -36.48 -10.01 -8.03
N LEU A 2 -35.25 -10.25 -8.49
CA LEU A 2 -34.88 -11.45 -9.25
C LEU A 2 -33.97 -12.27 -8.36
N ASP A 3 -34.25 -13.56 -8.25
CA ASP A 3 -33.51 -14.49 -7.40
C ASP A 3 -33.39 -15.82 -8.13
N HIS A 4 -32.17 -16.34 -8.27
CA HIS A 4 -31.88 -17.57 -9.03
C HIS A 4 -32.45 -17.54 -10.47
N THR A 5 -32.44 -16.37 -11.10
CA THR A 5 -33.02 -16.14 -12.43
C THR A 5 -31.94 -16.15 -13.51
N GLU A 6 -32.22 -16.80 -14.63
CA GLU A 6 -31.41 -16.74 -15.84
C GLU A 6 -32.07 -15.84 -16.89
N VAL A 7 -31.34 -14.83 -17.37
CA VAL A 7 -31.74 -13.95 -18.48
C VAL A 7 -30.82 -14.23 -19.66
N ARG A 8 -31.39 -14.58 -20.81
CA ARG A 8 -30.64 -14.95 -22.02
C ARG A 8 -31.29 -14.48 -23.31
N TYR A 9 -30.47 -14.18 -24.33
CA TYR A 9 -30.92 -13.72 -25.65
C TYR A 9 -31.84 -12.49 -25.58
N ALA A 10 -31.63 -11.66 -24.58
CA ALA A 10 -32.39 -10.44 -24.32
C ALA A 10 -31.61 -9.19 -24.76
N GLY A 11 -32.23 -8.02 -24.59
CA GLY A 11 -31.67 -6.73 -24.99
C GLY A 11 -31.98 -6.36 -26.44
N TYR A 12 -31.94 -5.06 -26.72
CA TYR A 12 -32.13 -4.52 -28.06
C TYR A 12 -31.47 -3.14 -28.19
N GLY A 13 -30.61 -2.97 -29.20
CA GLY A 13 -29.88 -1.70 -29.38
C GLY A 13 -28.97 -1.41 -28.18
N THR A 14 -29.24 -0.33 -27.43
CA THR A 14 -28.49 0.02 -26.21
C THR A 14 -29.07 -0.60 -24.93
N TRP A 15 -30.22 -1.26 -25.00
CA TRP A 15 -30.92 -1.83 -23.85
C TRP A 15 -30.27 -3.17 -23.48
N GLY A 16 -29.72 -3.23 -22.27
CA GLY A 16 -29.15 -4.45 -21.72
C GLY A 16 -30.20 -5.55 -21.49
N GLY A 17 -29.72 -6.76 -21.19
CA GLY A 17 -30.59 -7.89 -20.84
C GLY A 17 -31.57 -7.57 -19.70
N ILE A 18 -31.10 -6.76 -18.75
CA ILE A 18 -31.92 -6.07 -17.75
C ILE A 18 -31.62 -4.56 -17.86
N SER A 19 -32.65 -3.73 -17.88
CA SER A 19 -32.52 -2.27 -17.97
C SER A 19 -33.17 -1.59 -16.76
N LEU A 20 -32.42 -0.74 -16.08
CA LEU A 20 -32.85 0.01 -14.90
C LEU A 20 -33.00 1.49 -15.24
N SER A 21 -34.18 2.05 -14.98
CA SER A 21 -34.49 3.47 -15.23
C SER A 21 -34.93 4.15 -13.94
N GLY A 22 -34.29 3.80 -12.82
CA GLY A 22 -34.65 4.19 -11.46
C GLY A 22 -35.19 3.01 -10.63
N GLY A 23 -35.40 3.27 -9.33
CA GLY A 23 -35.82 2.27 -8.35
C GLY A 23 -34.68 1.34 -7.92
N ALA A 24 -34.80 0.72 -6.74
CA ALA A 24 -33.73 -0.07 -6.10
C ALA A 24 -34.05 -1.59 -6.11
N PRO A 25 -33.93 -2.27 -7.26
CA PRO A 25 -34.22 -3.69 -7.33
C PRO A 25 -33.11 -4.52 -6.67
N THR A 26 -33.50 -5.72 -6.24
CA THR A 26 -32.55 -6.77 -5.82
C THR A 26 -32.44 -7.83 -6.91
N LEU A 27 -31.21 -8.12 -7.33
CA LEU A 27 -30.81 -9.25 -8.17
C LEU A 27 -29.88 -10.13 -7.33
N ARG A 28 -30.21 -11.40 -7.19
CA ARG A 28 -29.48 -12.34 -6.32
C ARG A 28 -29.31 -13.68 -7.02
N ASP A 29 -28.09 -14.20 -7.02
CA ASP A 29 -27.79 -15.53 -7.59
C ASP A 29 -28.26 -15.67 -9.06
N CYS A 30 -28.24 -14.57 -9.83
CA CYS A 30 -28.72 -14.54 -11.21
C CYS A 30 -27.60 -14.76 -12.24
N VAL A 31 -27.97 -15.30 -13.40
CA VAL A 31 -27.08 -15.40 -14.57
C VAL A 31 -27.66 -14.55 -15.70
N ILE A 32 -26.89 -13.60 -16.22
CA ILE A 32 -27.28 -12.75 -17.34
C ILE A 32 -26.29 -12.95 -18.46
N ARG A 33 -26.72 -13.62 -19.53
CA ARG A 33 -25.80 -14.09 -20.58
C ARG A 33 -26.35 -13.99 -21.98
N ASP A 34 -25.47 -14.01 -22.97
CA ASP A 34 -25.82 -14.04 -24.39
C ASP A 34 -26.83 -12.95 -24.80
N CYS A 35 -26.82 -11.81 -24.10
CA CYS A 35 -27.66 -10.66 -24.43
C CYS A 35 -27.01 -9.85 -25.57
N GLN A 36 -27.83 -9.20 -26.39
CA GLN A 36 -27.33 -8.43 -27.55
C GLN A 36 -26.43 -7.26 -27.12
N ALA A 37 -26.79 -6.59 -26.02
CA ALA A 37 -26.05 -5.44 -25.47
C ALA A 37 -25.36 -5.84 -24.16
N ALA A 38 -25.27 -4.94 -23.18
CA ALA A 38 -24.77 -5.27 -21.85
C ALA A 38 -25.68 -6.26 -21.12
N GLY A 39 -25.16 -6.94 -20.09
CA GLY A 39 -26.01 -7.75 -19.23
C GLY A 39 -26.98 -6.89 -18.42
N LEU A 40 -26.47 -5.85 -17.77
CA LEU A 40 -27.27 -4.88 -17.01
C LEU A 40 -26.96 -3.45 -17.46
N SER A 41 -28.01 -2.67 -17.76
CA SER A 41 -27.88 -1.27 -18.18
C SER A 41 -28.62 -0.33 -17.25
N PHE A 42 -28.04 0.83 -16.99
CA PHE A 42 -28.63 1.91 -16.19
C PHE A 42 -28.92 3.12 -17.08
N TYR A 43 -30.10 3.69 -16.90
CA TYR A 43 -30.58 4.91 -17.56
C TYR A 43 -30.95 6.02 -16.56
N ALA A 44 -31.01 5.68 -15.27
CA ALA A 44 -31.09 6.61 -14.16
C ALA A 44 -30.50 5.96 -12.90
N ALA A 45 -30.10 6.77 -11.93
CA ALA A 45 -29.63 6.29 -10.64
C ALA A 45 -30.69 5.37 -10.01
N SER A 46 -30.28 4.15 -9.70
CA SER A 46 -31.16 3.05 -9.29
C SER A 46 -30.76 2.48 -7.93
N LEU A 47 -29.49 2.55 -7.52
CA LEU A 47 -29.02 2.02 -6.23
C LEU A 47 -29.48 0.55 -5.96
N PRO A 48 -29.26 -0.38 -6.91
CA PRO A 48 -29.73 -1.76 -6.77
C PRO A 48 -28.92 -2.53 -5.72
N VAL A 49 -29.39 -3.72 -5.36
CA VAL A 49 -28.58 -4.74 -4.69
C VAL A 49 -28.33 -5.86 -5.69
N VAL A 50 -27.08 -6.07 -6.10
CA VAL A 50 -26.70 -7.09 -7.09
C VAL A 50 -25.67 -8.02 -6.45
N GLN A 51 -26.09 -9.22 -6.09
CA GLN A 51 -25.27 -10.15 -5.30
C GLN A 51 -25.10 -11.49 -6.01
N ARG A 52 -23.86 -11.98 -6.09
CA ARG A 52 -23.54 -13.29 -6.69
C ARG A 52 -24.15 -13.47 -8.08
N CYS A 53 -24.14 -12.40 -8.87
CA CYS A 53 -24.64 -12.42 -10.23
C CYS A 53 -23.49 -12.64 -11.22
N HIS A 54 -23.77 -13.37 -12.30
CA HIS A 54 -22.79 -13.73 -13.31
C HIS A 54 -23.18 -13.15 -14.67
N PHE A 55 -22.31 -12.32 -15.23
CA PHE A 55 -22.49 -11.66 -16.53
C PHE A 55 -21.62 -12.34 -17.59
N GLN A 56 -22.20 -13.05 -18.56
CA GLN A 56 -21.42 -13.93 -19.44
C GLN A 56 -21.72 -13.73 -20.92
N SER A 57 -20.70 -13.61 -21.76
CA SER A 57 -20.87 -13.61 -23.23
C SER A 57 -21.90 -12.61 -23.77
N ASN A 58 -22.10 -11.48 -23.08
CA ASN A 58 -22.98 -10.42 -23.55
C ASN A 58 -22.27 -9.58 -24.62
N GLY A 59 -23.02 -8.99 -25.56
CA GLY A 59 -22.45 -8.20 -26.66
C GLY A 59 -21.85 -6.85 -26.24
N GLY A 60 -22.23 -6.33 -25.07
CA GLY A 60 -21.66 -5.13 -24.45
C GLY A 60 -20.69 -5.46 -23.32
N ALA A 61 -20.38 -4.46 -22.48
CA ALA A 61 -19.72 -4.71 -21.19
C ALA A 61 -20.66 -5.47 -20.24
N ALA A 62 -20.15 -6.04 -19.16
CA ALA A 62 -20.98 -6.73 -18.16
C ALA A 62 -22.11 -5.82 -17.63
N VAL A 63 -21.75 -4.58 -17.28
CA VAL A 63 -22.68 -3.54 -16.81
C VAL A 63 -22.37 -2.23 -17.52
N THR A 64 -23.39 -1.46 -17.91
CA THR A 64 -23.23 -0.14 -18.54
C THR A 64 -24.07 0.95 -17.88
N GLY A 65 -23.55 2.17 -17.81
CA GLY A 65 -24.30 3.37 -17.40
C GLY A 65 -24.42 3.59 -15.89
N ALA A 66 -23.85 2.68 -15.08
CA ALA A 66 -23.85 2.82 -13.63
C ALA A 66 -23.00 4.03 -13.18
N GLY A 67 -23.47 4.78 -12.18
CA GLY A 67 -22.66 5.76 -11.46
C GLY A 67 -22.02 5.18 -10.20
N CYS A 68 -21.16 5.94 -9.51
CA CYS A 68 -20.52 5.49 -8.27
C CYS A 68 -21.52 5.03 -7.20
N GLY A 69 -22.68 5.69 -7.09
CA GLY A 69 -23.74 5.29 -6.15
C GLY A 69 -24.39 3.95 -6.50
N ASP A 70 -24.51 3.62 -7.80
CA ASP A 70 -25.10 2.36 -8.25
C ASP A 70 -24.17 1.17 -8.01
N ILE A 71 -22.86 1.38 -8.22
CA ILE A 71 -21.84 0.33 -8.05
C ILE A 71 -21.73 -0.14 -6.60
N GLY A 72 -22.00 0.71 -5.60
CA GLY A 72 -21.96 0.35 -4.19
C GLY A 72 -22.86 -0.84 -3.79
N GLY A 73 -23.82 -1.21 -4.65
CA GLY A 73 -24.73 -2.34 -4.46
C GLY A 73 -24.25 -3.70 -4.98
N PHE A 74 -23.10 -3.76 -5.64
CA PHE A 74 -22.58 -5.00 -6.24
C PHE A 74 -21.72 -5.76 -5.25
N PHE A 75 -21.92 -7.08 -5.12
CA PHE A 75 -21.08 -7.92 -4.26
C PHE A 75 -20.91 -9.31 -4.87
N GLN A 76 -19.68 -9.83 -4.86
CA GLN A 76 -19.37 -11.18 -5.35
C GLN A 76 -19.87 -11.46 -6.78
N CYS A 77 -19.94 -10.43 -7.63
CA CYS A 77 -20.38 -10.57 -9.01
C CYS A 77 -19.18 -10.88 -9.91
N THR A 78 -19.40 -11.67 -10.96
CA THR A 78 -18.34 -12.03 -11.92
C THR A 78 -18.75 -11.70 -13.34
N ALA A 79 -17.76 -11.44 -14.20
CA ALA A 79 -17.96 -11.32 -15.63
C ALA A 79 -16.97 -12.17 -16.40
N ASN A 80 -17.42 -12.75 -17.52
CA ASN A 80 -16.53 -13.48 -18.42
C ASN A 80 -17.03 -13.42 -19.87
N GLY A 81 -16.12 -13.10 -20.80
CA GLY A 81 -16.37 -13.18 -22.23
C GLY A 81 -17.34 -12.13 -22.77
N ASN A 82 -17.65 -11.09 -22.00
CA ASN A 82 -18.49 -9.99 -22.48
C ASN A 82 -17.71 -9.17 -23.51
N ALA A 83 -18.24 -8.98 -24.72
CA ALA A 83 -17.49 -8.43 -25.85
C ALA A 83 -17.04 -6.99 -25.60
N GLY A 84 -17.87 -6.18 -24.93
CA GLY A 84 -17.51 -4.81 -24.52
C GLY A 84 -16.71 -4.71 -23.23
N GLY A 85 -16.39 -5.85 -22.59
CA GLY A 85 -15.52 -5.90 -21.41
C GLY A 85 -16.12 -6.55 -20.17
N ASP A 86 -15.29 -7.20 -19.37
CA ASP A 86 -15.68 -7.92 -18.16
C ASP A 86 -15.65 -7.02 -16.91
N PHE A 87 -16.22 -5.82 -17.02
CA PHE A 87 -16.20 -4.76 -16.00
C PHE A 87 -17.49 -3.92 -16.02
N GLN A 88 -17.63 -2.99 -15.07
CA GLN A 88 -18.65 -1.95 -15.13
C GLN A 88 -18.19 -0.75 -15.97
N ALA A 89 -18.83 -0.52 -17.12
CA ALA A 89 -18.62 0.65 -17.97
C ALA A 89 -19.51 1.81 -17.50
N MET A 90 -18.93 2.77 -16.80
CA MET A 90 -19.59 3.92 -16.20
C MET A 90 -19.61 5.10 -17.18
N ALA A 91 -20.79 5.68 -17.38
CA ALA A 91 -20.92 6.93 -18.13
C ALA A 91 -20.44 8.13 -17.29
N PRO A 92 -20.16 9.29 -17.90
CA PRO A 92 -19.96 10.53 -17.16
C PRO A 92 -21.18 10.79 -16.27
N HIS A 93 -20.96 11.12 -15.00
CA HIS A 93 -22.05 11.22 -14.03
C HIS A 93 -21.74 12.17 -12.89
N THR A 94 -22.82 12.57 -12.22
CA THR A 94 -22.77 13.36 -10.98
C THR A 94 -23.05 12.46 -9.79
N VAL A 95 -22.22 12.54 -8.76
CA VAL A 95 -22.48 11.99 -7.43
C VAL A 95 -23.36 12.99 -6.69
N VAL A 96 -24.62 12.62 -6.43
CA VAL A 96 -25.67 13.51 -5.89
C VAL A 96 -25.86 13.37 -4.37
N GLY A 97 -25.35 12.30 -3.78
CA GLY A 97 -25.38 12.03 -2.33
C GLY A 97 -24.14 11.26 -1.91
N ASN A 98 -24.22 10.49 -0.82
CA ASN A 98 -23.08 9.70 -0.37
C ASN A 98 -22.96 8.42 -1.20
N ALA A 99 -21.84 8.28 -1.91
CA ALA A 99 -21.49 7.08 -2.65
C ALA A 99 -20.24 6.44 -2.03
N THR A 100 -20.27 5.12 -1.85
CA THR A 100 -19.13 4.34 -1.37
C THR A 100 -18.82 3.24 -2.36
N VAL A 101 -17.55 3.16 -2.76
CA VAL A 101 -17.03 2.09 -3.61
C VAL A 101 -15.95 1.34 -2.83
N VAL A 102 -16.09 0.02 -2.75
CA VAL A 102 -15.08 -0.90 -2.21
C VAL A 102 -14.67 -1.90 -3.29
N ALA A 103 -13.51 -2.55 -3.14
CA ALA A 103 -12.99 -3.47 -4.15
C ALA A 103 -13.97 -4.60 -4.52
N ASP A 104 -14.75 -5.12 -3.57
CA ASP A 104 -15.75 -6.18 -3.82
C ASP A 104 -16.94 -5.73 -4.69
N ASN A 105 -17.12 -4.41 -4.87
CA ASN A 105 -18.09 -3.88 -5.81
C ASN A 105 -17.66 -4.00 -7.27
N LEU A 106 -16.36 -4.13 -7.54
CA LEU A 106 -15.79 -4.04 -8.88
C LEU A 106 -15.76 -5.41 -9.56
N ILE A 107 -16.55 -5.56 -10.62
CA ILE A 107 -16.55 -6.78 -11.42
C ILE A 107 -15.24 -6.80 -12.22
N GLY A 108 -14.50 -7.92 -12.15
CA GLY A 108 -13.22 -8.05 -12.85
C GLY A 108 -12.09 -7.21 -12.24
N GLY A 109 -12.31 -6.60 -11.06
CA GLY A 109 -11.29 -5.86 -10.33
C GLY A 109 -11.13 -4.39 -10.72
N ALA A 110 -11.90 -3.88 -11.68
CA ALA A 110 -11.94 -2.46 -12.03
C ALA A 110 -13.31 -2.01 -12.55
N ALA A 111 -13.63 -0.74 -12.38
CA ALA A 111 -14.70 -0.06 -13.13
C ALA A 111 -14.11 1.00 -14.05
N VAL A 112 -14.75 1.23 -15.20
CA VAL A 112 -14.21 2.04 -16.29
C VAL A 112 -15.12 3.22 -16.55
N VAL A 113 -14.65 4.42 -16.25
CA VAL A 113 -15.35 5.67 -16.45
C VAL A 113 -15.01 6.26 -17.82
N SER A 114 -16.03 6.50 -18.64
CA SER A 114 -15.86 7.05 -19.99
C SER A 114 -15.90 8.59 -20.04
N GLY A 115 -15.45 9.26 -18.98
CA GLY A 115 -15.36 10.71 -18.91
C GLY A 115 -15.36 11.26 -17.48
N ALA A 116 -15.99 12.41 -17.28
CA ALA A 116 -15.94 13.16 -16.03
C ALA A 116 -16.78 12.54 -14.92
N VAL A 117 -16.25 12.57 -13.70
CA VAL A 117 -17.00 12.38 -12.45
C VAL A 117 -17.11 13.74 -11.78
N HIS A 118 -18.33 14.15 -11.45
CA HIS A 118 -18.57 15.37 -10.68
C HIS A 118 -19.15 15.01 -9.31
N VAL A 119 -18.48 15.37 -8.22
CA VAL A 119 -19.06 15.26 -6.87
C VAL A 119 -19.68 16.60 -6.53
N GLN A 120 -21.00 16.69 -6.50
CA GLN A 120 -21.68 17.96 -6.29
C GLN A 120 -21.55 18.47 -4.85
N ALA A 121 -21.81 19.75 -4.62
CA ALA A 121 -21.84 20.33 -3.28
C ALA A 121 -22.79 19.55 -2.35
N GLY A 122 -22.32 19.21 -1.15
CA GLY A 122 -23.09 18.46 -0.15
C GLY A 122 -23.16 16.95 -0.37
N ALA A 123 -22.54 16.42 -1.44
CA ALA A 123 -22.38 14.99 -1.67
C ALA A 123 -20.97 14.52 -1.28
N SER A 124 -20.78 13.20 -1.16
CA SER A 124 -19.45 12.62 -0.92
C SER A 124 -19.21 11.36 -1.73
N LEU A 125 -17.96 11.16 -2.14
CA LEU A 125 -17.47 9.92 -2.75
C LEU A 125 -16.43 9.29 -1.83
N THR A 126 -16.68 8.07 -1.38
CA THR A 126 -15.74 7.28 -0.57
C THR A 126 -15.15 6.14 -1.38
N LEU A 127 -13.81 6.05 -1.41
CA LEU A 127 -13.06 4.95 -2.03
C LEU A 127 -12.32 4.15 -0.96
N GLY A 128 -12.60 2.85 -0.88
CA GLY A 128 -11.90 1.93 0.01
C GLY A 128 -10.57 1.40 -0.53
N PRO A 129 -9.84 0.58 0.26
CA PRO A 129 -8.60 -0.07 -0.19
C PRO A 129 -8.79 -0.92 -1.44
N ASN A 130 -7.79 -0.95 -2.31
CA ASN A 130 -7.75 -1.73 -3.56
C ASN A 130 -8.85 -1.42 -4.58
N VAL A 131 -9.58 -0.32 -4.42
CA VAL A 131 -10.52 0.16 -5.45
C VAL A 131 -9.72 0.60 -6.68
N VAL A 132 -10.11 0.15 -7.87
CA VAL A 132 -9.50 0.57 -9.14
C VAL A 132 -10.56 1.19 -10.03
N LEU A 133 -10.44 2.49 -10.27
CA LEU A 133 -11.25 3.21 -11.25
C LEU A 133 -10.37 3.59 -12.44
N LYS A 134 -10.79 3.18 -13.63
CA LYS A 134 -10.06 3.44 -14.87
C LYS A 134 -10.76 4.48 -15.72
N VAL A 135 -10.00 5.30 -16.44
CA VAL A 135 -10.52 6.36 -17.30
C VAL A 135 -10.26 6.02 -18.75
N SER A 136 -11.30 6.01 -19.58
CA SER A 136 -11.20 5.67 -21.02
C SER A 136 -11.34 6.88 -21.95
N GLN A 137 -11.72 8.05 -21.43
CA GLN A 137 -11.77 9.31 -22.19
C GLN A 137 -11.16 10.45 -21.36
N PRO A 138 -10.42 11.37 -21.99
CA PRO A 138 -9.73 12.44 -21.27
C PRO A 138 -10.75 13.38 -20.62
N ALA A 139 -10.77 13.39 -19.29
CA ALA A 139 -11.66 14.22 -18.50
C ALA A 139 -11.03 14.67 -17.19
N ILE A 140 -11.57 15.74 -16.64
CA ILE A 140 -11.32 16.19 -15.27
C ILE A 140 -12.37 15.55 -14.37
N TRP A 141 -11.96 15.10 -13.19
CA TRP A 141 -12.91 14.80 -12.12
C TRP A 141 -13.00 15.99 -11.18
N ASP A 142 -14.21 16.51 -11.06
CA ASP A 142 -14.48 17.79 -10.42
C ASP A 142 -15.17 17.57 -9.07
N ILE A 143 -14.44 17.79 -7.98
CA ILE A 143 -14.88 17.51 -6.63
C ILE A 143 -15.27 18.83 -5.96
N VAL A 144 -16.57 19.11 -5.95
CA VAL A 144 -17.18 20.27 -5.27
C VAL A 144 -17.70 19.90 -3.88
N GLY A 145 -18.24 18.68 -3.73
CA GLY A 145 -18.51 18.03 -2.45
C GLY A 145 -17.24 17.42 -1.86
N GLU A 146 -17.33 16.27 -1.20
CA GLU A 146 -16.18 15.69 -0.47
C GLU A 146 -15.66 14.40 -1.15
N LEU A 147 -14.34 14.20 -1.13
CA LEU A 147 -13.68 12.96 -1.52
C LEU A 147 -13.01 12.34 -0.30
N HIS A 148 -13.40 11.11 0.04
CA HIS A 148 -12.79 10.33 1.11
C HIS A 148 -12.10 9.10 0.53
N VAL A 149 -10.77 9.04 0.62
CA VAL A 149 -9.99 7.86 0.28
C VAL A 149 -9.47 7.25 1.58
N GLN A 150 -9.86 6.01 1.84
CA GLN A 150 -9.54 5.26 3.05
C GLN A 150 -8.66 4.06 2.71
N ALA A 151 -7.49 4.33 2.14
CA ALA A 151 -6.55 3.32 1.65
C ALA A 151 -5.18 3.47 2.32
N THR A 152 -4.23 2.62 1.93
CA THR A 152 -2.82 2.70 2.39
C THR A 152 -1.89 2.57 1.19
N PRO A 153 -0.61 2.96 1.27
CA PRO A 153 0.36 2.72 0.20
C PRO A 153 0.48 1.24 -0.22
N ALA A 154 0.29 0.32 0.73
CA ALA A 154 0.33 -1.12 0.47
C ALA A 154 -0.96 -1.67 -0.17
N GLN A 155 -2.08 -0.96 -0.01
CA GLN A 155 -3.40 -1.32 -0.55
C GLN A 155 -4.10 -0.06 -1.08
N PRO A 156 -3.56 0.57 -2.14
CA PRO A 156 -4.00 1.88 -2.57
C PRO A 156 -5.39 1.83 -3.21
N ALA A 157 -6.11 2.95 -3.15
CA ALA A 157 -7.17 3.22 -4.11
C ALA A 157 -6.53 3.84 -5.35
N VAL A 158 -6.85 3.33 -6.54
CA VAL A 158 -6.16 3.68 -7.78
C VAL A 158 -7.11 4.33 -8.76
N ILE A 159 -6.68 5.48 -9.31
CA ILE A 159 -7.30 6.11 -10.47
C ILE A 159 -6.25 6.16 -11.58
N THR A 160 -6.53 5.46 -12.69
CA THR A 160 -5.59 5.30 -13.80
C THR A 160 -6.33 5.27 -15.14
N VAL A 161 -5.60 5.10 -16.23
CA VAL A 161 -6.16 4.95 -17.57
C VAL A 161 -6.62 3.53 -17.82
N TYR A 162 -7.61 3.37 -18.70
CA TYR A 162 -8.18 2.07 -19.08
C TYR A 162 -7.16 1.07 -19.63
N SER A 163 -6.09 1.58 -20.27
CA SER A 163 -4.99 0.82 -20.85
C SER A 163 -3.81 0.54 -19.89
N ASP A 164 -3.95 0.87 -18.61
CA ASP A 164 -2.95 0.57 -17.58
C ASP A 164 -3.23 -0.80 -16.94
N ASP A 165 -2.40 -1.80 -17.25
CA ASP A 165 -2.62 -3.16 -16.75
C ASP A 165 -2.06 -3.39 -15.34
N ALA A 166 -1.29 -2.44 -14.79
CA ALA A 166 -0.67 -2.60 -13.48
C ALA A 166 -1.73 -2.73 -12.36
N PHE A 167 -2.94 -2.25 -12.60
CA PHE A 167 -4.06 -2.31 -11.65
C PHE A 167 -5.33 -2.74 -12.36
N GLY A 168 -6.11 -3.65 -11.77
CA GLY A 168 -7.37 -4.12 -12.35
C GLY A 168 -7.25 -4.98 -13.63
N GLY A 169 -6.02 -5.36 -14.03
CA GLY A 169 -5.75 -6.23 -15.18
C GLY A 169 -5.93 -5.55 -16.55
N ASP A 170 -5.69 -6.33 -17.61
CA ASP A 170 -5.85 -5.92 -19.02
C ASP A 170 -7.33 -5.71 -19.35
N THR A 171 -7.76 -4.46 -19.18
CA THR A 171 -9.18 -4.11 -19.28
C THR A 171 -9.58 -3.89 -20.74
N ASP A 172 -8.66 -3.38 -21.57
CA ASP A 172 -8.87 -3.13 -23.00
C ASP A 172 -8.56 -4.31 -23.91
N ARG A 173 -8.03 -5.40 -23.36
CA ARG A 173 -7.68 -6.66 -24.02
C ARG A 173 -6.65 -6.45 -25.13
N ASN A 174 -5.74 -5.50 -24.95
CA ASN A 174 -4.73 -5.16 -25.93
C ASN A 174 -3.44 -5.98 -25.77
N GLY A 175 -3.31 -6.78 -24.70
CA GLY A 175 -2.08 -7.45 -24.33
C GLY A 175 -1.28 -6.62 -23.32
N PRO A 176 -0.04 -6.18 -23.62
CA PRO A 176 0.75 -5.38 -22.69
C PRO A 176 0.27 -3.93 -22.54
N SER A 177 0.36 -3.42 -21.31
CA SER A 177 -0.01 -2.05 -20.92
C SER A 177 0.48 -1.00 -21.91
N THR A 178 -0.45 -0.15 -22.34
CA THR A 178 -0.20 1.01 -23.22
C THR A 178 -0.55 2.33 -22.52
N GLY A 179 -0.63 2.32 -21.19
CA GLY A 179 -0.77 3.53 -20.37
C GLY A 179 0.37 4.52 -20.63
N ALA A 180 0.02 5.77 -20.91
CA ALA A 180 0.95 6.84 -21.25
C ALA A 180 0.56 8.16 -20.57
N PRO A 181 1.55 8.99 -20.15
CA PRO A 181 1.28 10.27 -19.49
C PRO A 181 0.29 11.16 -20.26
N GLY A 182 -0.63 11.81 -19.55
CA GLY A 182 -1.54 12.81 -20.12
C GLY A 182 -2.74 12.25 -20.88
N GLN A 183 -2.96 10.94 -20.84
CA GLN A 183 -4.13 10.29 -21.45
C GLN A 183 -5.46 10.69 -20.78
N TRP A 184 -5.41 11.26 -19.57
CA TRP A 184 -6.53 11.96 -18.94
C TRP A 184 -6.03 13.17 -18.15
N ILE A 185 -6.95 14.04 -17.75
CA ILE A 185 -6.58 15.38 -17.27
C ILE A 185 -6.14 15.31 -15.81
N GLY A 186 -7.02 14.94 -14.88
CA GLY A 186 -6.68 14.88 -13.46
C GLY A 186 -7.87 15.10 -12.53
N LEU A 187 -7.56 15.38 -11.27
CA LEU A 187 -8.51 15.59 -10.17
C LEU A 187 -8.47 17.05 -9.69
N TRP A 188 -9.64 17.68 -9.60
CA TRP A 188 -9.78 19.02 -9.03
C TRP A 188 -10.58 18.97 -7.73
N LEU A 189 -9.91 19.26 -6.62
CA LEU A 189 -10.54 19.48 -5.32
C LEU A 189 -10.86 20.96 -5.19
N ARG A 190 -12.12 21.34 -5.42
CA ARG A 190 -12.57 22.74 -5.40
C ARG A 190 -12.60 23.29 -3.98
N ASN A 191 -12.61 24.61 -3.84
CA ASN A 191 -12.60 25.30 -2.54
C ASN A 191 -13.73 24.90 -1.56
N THR A 192 -14.83 24.31 -2.05
CA THR A 192 -15.95 23.81 -1.24
C THR A 192 -15.77 22.38 -0.75
N ALA A 193 -14.74 21.65 -1.17
CA ALA A 193 -14.49 20.26 -0.80
C ALA A 193 -13.77 20.10 0.57
N SER A 194 -14.04 21.02 1.50
CA SER A 194 -13.20 21.39 2.66
C SER A 194 -13.06 20.37 3.80
N HIS A 195 -13.59 19.15 3.66
CA HIS A 195 -13.33 18.04 4.60
C HIS A 195 -12.95 16.74 3.88
N SER A 196 -12.47 16.84 2.65
CA SER A 196 -11.95 15.68 1.93
C SER A 196 -10.76 15.08 2.68
N THR A 197 -10.79 13.76 2.87
CA THR A 197 -9.73 13.00 3.55
C THR A 197 -9.14 12.03 2.56
N ILE A 198 -7.96 12.31 2.04
CA ILE A 198 -7.31 11.53 1.00
C ILE A 198 -6.10 10.84 1.61
N ARG A 199 -6.24 9.53 1.85
CA ARG A 199 -5.16 8.68 2.33
C ARG A 199 -4.96 7.47 1.43
N GLY A 200 -3.74 7.25 0.96
CA GLY A 200 -3.42 6.07 0.14
C GLY A 200 -4.00 6.10 -1.28
N LEU A 201 -4.26 7.29 -1.83
CA LEU A 201 -4.67 7.44 -3.22
C LEU A 201 -3.45 7.28 -4.14
N ARG A 202 -3.64 6.58 -5.27
CA ARG A 202 -2.64 6.45 -6.33
C ARG A 202 -3.22 6.93 -7.65
N VAL A 203 -2.63 7.97 -8.23
CA VAL A 203 -3.05 8.56 -9.52
C VAL A 203 -1.97 8.29 -10.56
N ARG A 204 -2.35 7.72 -11.71
CA ARG A 204 -1.41 7.33 -12.77
C ARG A 204 -1.81 7.92 -14.10
N TYR A 205 -0.83 8.31 -14.92
CA TYR A 205 -1.01 8.71 -16.33
C TYR A 205 -1.93 9.92 -16.57
N ALA A 206 -2.13 10.74 -15.53
CA ALA A 206 -2.85 12.00 -15.59
C ALA A 206 -1.98 13.12 -16.21
N GLY A 207 -2.38 14.38 -16.06
CA GLY A 207 -1.60 15.54 -16.49
C GLY A 207 -1.95 16.04 -17.89
N GLY A 208 -3.08 15.60 -18.46
CA GLY A 208 -3.51 15.96 -19.80
C GLY A 208 -3.78 17.45 -19.95
N ASN A 209 -3.56 17.99 -21.16
CA ASN A 209 -3.72 19.42 -21.48
C ASN A 209 -2.85 20.38 -20.65
N GLY A 210 -1.78 19.89 -20.01
CA GLY A 210 -0.87 20.70 -19.19
C GLY A 210 -1.43 21.06 -17.82
N PHE A 211 -2.52 20.44 -17.37
CA PHE A 211 -3.02 20.61 -16.00
C PHE A 211 -2.33 19.64 -15.04
N PRO A 212 -2.13 20.00 -13.76
CA PRO A 212 -1.64 19.07 -12.74
C PRO A 212 -2.56 17.84 -12.60
N ALA A 213 -1.96 16.70 -12.23
CA ALA A 213 -2.69 15.47 -11.98
C ALA A 213 -3.67 15.58 -10.79
N LEU A 214 -3.29 16.33 -9.75
CA LEU A 214 -4.16 16.70 -8.64
C LEU A 214 -3.96 18.18 -8.31
N THR A 215 -5.03 18.96 -8.46
CA THR A 215 -5.10 20.36 -8.00
C THR A 215 -6.00 20.45 -6.79
N GLN A 216 -5.48 21.02 -5.71
CA GLN A 216 -6.26 21.43 -4.55
C GLN A 216 -6.40 22.95 -4.53
N TYR A 217 -7.64 23.44 -4.66
CA TYR A 217 -7.97 24.87 -4.61
C TYR A 217 -8.13 25.38 -3.17
N THR A 218 -7.86 26.67 -2.96
CA THR A 218 -7.83 27.39 -1.67
C THR A 218 -9.05 27.09 -0.78
N ASN A 219 -8.85 26.47 0.40
CA ASN A 219 -9.55 26.63 1.70
C ASN A 219 -9.22 25.49 2.71
N THR A 220 -9.65 25.67 3.96
CA THR A 220 -9.19 25.04 5.19
C THR A 220 -9.73 23.62 5.46
N ASN A 221 -8.83 22.68 5.73
CA ASN A 221 -9.04 21.34 6.34
C ASN A 221 -9.10 20.10 5.40
N TYR A 222 -8.23 20.06 4.40
CA TYR A 222 -7.92 18.81 3.69
C TYR A 222 -6.96 17.95 4.51
N THR A 223 -7.24 16.65 4.60
CA THR A 223 -6.22 15.69 5.01
C THR A 223 -5.64 15.06 3.75
N LEU A 224 -4.36 15.30 3.46
CA LEU A 224 -3.65 14.68 2.35
C LEU A 224 -2.47 13.88 2.90
N LEU A 225 -2.62 12.55 2.90
CA LEU A 225 -1.69 11.61 3.50
C LEU A 225 -1.34 10.50 2.52
N ASP A 226 -0.10 10.05 2.51
CA ASP A 226 0.32 8.79 1.90
C ASP A 226 -0.14 8.64 0.42
N THR A 227 -0.18 9.75 -0.31
CA THR A 227 -0.76 9.81 -1.67
C THR A 227 0.33 9.84 -2.71
N ARG A 228 0.18 9.02 -3.76
CA ARG A 228 1.17 8.84 -4.82
C ARG A 228 0.61 9.27 -6.17
N ILE A 229 1.36 10.10 -6.89
CA ILE A 229 1.08 10.46 -8.28
C ILE A 229 2.29 10.06 -9.11
N GLU A 230 2.04 9.45 -10.26
CA GLU A 230 3.12 9.03 -11.14
C GLU A 230 2.74 9.03 -12.63
N HIS A 231 3.76 9.14 -13.47
CA HIS A 231 3.61 9.22 -14.92
C HIS A 231 2.69 10.38 -15.34
N SER A 232 2.71 11.51 -14.62
CA SER A 232 1.96 12.71 -15.03
C SER A 232 2.62 13.37 -16.24
N ALA A 233 1.84 13.83 -17.21
CA ALA A 233 2.34 14.64 -18.32
C ALA A 233 2.56 16.12 -17.96
N ALA A 234 2.22 16.51 -16.74
CA ALA A 234 2.41 17.84 -16.19
C ALA A 234 2.87 17.69 -14.73
N ASP A 235 2.48 18.64 -13.89
CA ASP A 235 2.77 18.60 -12.45
C ASP A 235 2.01 17.43 -11.80
N ALA A 236 2.55 16.92 -10.69
CA ALA A 236 1.88 15.88 -9.93
C ALA A 236 0.87 16.51 -8.96
N PHE A 237 1.34 17.26 -7.96
CA PHE A 237 0.51 17.96 -6.99
C PHE A 237 0.61 19.47 -7.17
N GLU A 238 -0.53 20.15 -7.21
CA GLU A 238 -0.63 21.60 -7.08
C GLU A 238 -1.46 21.93 -5.84
N LEU A 239 -0.81 22.48 -4.81
CA LEU A 239 -1.41 22.78 -3.52
C LEU A 239 -1.58 24.30 -3.36
N ARG A 240 -2.84 24.75 -3.31
CA ARG A 240 -3.21 26.16 -3.13
C ARG A 240 -3.92 26.35 -1.79
N GLY A 241 -3.31 27.04 -0.85
CA GLY A 241 -3.90 27.43 0.42
C GLY A 241 -4.25 26.23 1.27
N HIS A 242 -3.40 25.20 1.25
CA HIS A 242 -3.54 24.02 2.09
C HIS A 242 -3.49 24.42 3.57
N VAL A 243 -4.18 23.65 4.40
CA VAL A 243 -4.22 23.84 5.85
C VAL A 243 -3.99 22.51 6.52
N GLY A 244 -3.13 22.50 7.54
CA GLY A 244 -2.69 21.29 8.21
C GLY A 244 -1.28 20.93 7.77
N THR A 245 -1.00 19.64 7.64
CA THR A 245 0.28 19.12 7.17
C THR A 245 0.02 18.12 6.07
N ALA A 246 0.67 18.29 4.91
CA ALA A 246 0.69 17.27 3.88
C ALA A 246 1.81 16.29 4.19
N THR A 247 1.49 15.00 4.38
CA THR A 247 2.46 13.99 4.82
C THR A 247 2.53 12.82 3.86
N GLY A 248 3.71 12.28 3.57
CA GLY A 248 3.81 11.03 2.81
C GLY A 248 3.51 11.18 1.31
N LEU A 249 3.66 12.39 0.75
CA LEU A 249 3.37 12.62 -0.67
C LEU A 249 4.46 12.03 -1.55
N VAL A 250 4.08 11.33 -2.61
CA VAL A 250 5.02 10.74 -3.57
C VAL A 250 4.72 11.22 -4.97
N ALA A 251 5.69 11.84 -5.62
CA ALA A 251 5.64 12.14 -7.05
C ALA A 251 6.78 11.41 -7.75
N TRP A 252 6.45 10.57 -8.74
CA TRP A 252 7.45 9.79 -9.47
C TRP A 252 7.23 9.87 -10.97
N HIS A 253 8.30 10.15 -11.73
CA HIS A 253 8.27 10.14 -13.19
C HIS A 253 7.21 11.10 -13.76
N CYS A 254 7.18 12.36 -13.29
CA CYS A 254 6.21 13.38 -13.74
C CYS A 254 6.91 14.44 -14.59
N ALA A 255 6.34 14.80 -15.74
CA ALA A 255 7.01 15.72 -16.67
C ALA A 255 7.20 17.15 -16.11
N GLY A 256 6.31 17.58 -15.20
CA GLY A 256 6.33 18.90 -14.58
C GLY A 256 6.94 18.91 -13.17
N ILE A 257 6.48 19.82 -12.33
CA ILE A 257 6.83 19.91 -10.91
C ILE A 257 6.18 18.73 -10.17
N GLY A 258 6.94 18.01 -9.35
CA GLY A 258 6.39 16.93 -8.54
C GLY A 258 5.39 17.45 -7.51
N ILE A 259 5.80 18.43 -6.70
CA ILE A 259 4.91 19.12 -5.75
C ILE A 259 5.10 20.64 -5.89
N GLU A 260 4.05 21.33 -6.35
CA GLU A 260 4.00 22.79 -6.42
C GLU A 260 3.17 23.37 -5.26
N LEU A 261 3.80 24.24 -4.46
CA LEU A 261 3.22 24.91 -3.30
C LEU A 261 2.97 26.39 -3.65
N LEU A 262 1.73 26.78 -3.89
CA LEU A 262 1.43 28.11 -4.44
C LEU A 262 1.19 29.18 -3.38
N ASP A 263 0.39 28.87 -2.35
CA ASP A 263 0.03 29.77 -1.27
C ASP A 263 -0.43 28.99 -0.02
N GLY A 264 -0.60 29.68 1.10
CA GLY A 264 -1.01 29.08 2.38
C GLY A 264 0.10 29.08 3.43
N THR A 265 -0.22 28.60 4.64
CA THR A 265 0.76 28.42 5.71
C THR A 265 0.66 27.01 6.28
N PHE A 266 1.51 26.11 5.79
CA PHE A 266 1.45 24.69 6.12
C PHE A 266 2.78 24.00 5.87
N ASP A 267 2.98 22.87 6.56
CA ASP A 267 4.18 22.07 6.38
C ASP A 267 3.94 20.92 5.40
N VAL A 268 4.97 20.57 4.63
CA VAL A 268 5.05 19.32 3.88
C VAL A 268 6.11 18.46 4.54
N ARG A 269 5.77 17.23 4.90
CA ARG A 269 6.75 16.32 5.51
C ARG A 269 6.71 14.91 4.96
N GLN A 270 7.82 14.20 5.08
CA GLN A 270 7.93 12.82 4.59
C GLN A 270 7.52 12.72 3.11
N ALA A 271 7.89 13.71 2.29
CA ALA A 271 7.63 13.68 0.86
C ALA A 271 8.77 12.98 0.11
N THR A 272 8.48 12.37 -1.03
CA THR A 272 9.49 11.81 -1.93
C THR A 272 9.16 12.16 -3.37
N VAL A 273 10.01 12.98 -3.98
CA VAL A 273 9.85 13.43 -5.37
C VAL A 273 11.05 13.06 -6.21
N VAL A 274 10.83 12.17 -7.19
CA VAL A 274 11.90 11.56 -7.96
C VAL A 274 11.55 11.52 -9.45
N ASP A 275 12.55 11.71 -10.31
CA ASP A 275 12.41 11.70 -11.77
C ASP A 275 11.33 12.65 -12.30
N CYS A 276 11.13 13.79 -11.63
CA CYS A 276 10.20 14.82 -12.10
C CYS A 276 10.93 15.93 -12.85
N GLY A 277 10.20 16.78 -13.59
CA GLY A 277 10.75 17.97 -14.24
C GLY A 277 11.45 18.88 -13.24
N THR A 278 10.76 19.24 -12.16
CA THR A 278 11.34 19.82 -10.94
C THR A 278 10.80 19.03 -9.75
N GLY A 279 11.56 18.89 -8.68
CA GLY A 279 11.11 18.13 -7.52
C GLY A 279 10.01 18.86 -6.73
N ILE A 280 10.41 19.57 -5.67
CA ILE A 280 9.48 20.37 -4.86
C ILE A 280 9.74 21.86 -5.14
N ALA A 281 8.70 22.59 -5.52
CA ALA A 281 8.79 24.02 -5.78
C ALA A 281 7.74 24.79 -4.98
N HIS A 282 8.03 26.03 -4.62
CA HIS A 282 7.02 26.93 -4.08
C HIS A 282 7.06 28.31 -4.73
N ALA A 283 5.89 28.96 -4.72
CA ALA A 283 5.77 30.37 -5.09
C ALA A 283 6.00 31.27 -3.87
N ALA A 284 6.20 32.58 -4.12
CA ALA A 284 6.50 33.57 -3.08
C ALA A 284 5.38 33.76 -2.04
N ALA A 285 4.16 33.32 -2.34
CA ALA A 285 3.01 33.44 -1.44
C ALA A 285 2.85 32.23 -0.49
N PHE A 286 3.62 31.15 -0.69
CA PHE A 286 3.69 30.04 0.26
C PHE A 286 4.48 30.46 1.50
N GLY A 287 3.97 30.10 2.67
CA GLY A 287 4.71 30.11 3.93
C GLY A 287 4.66 28.73 4.56
N GLY A 288 5.72 28.30 5.22
CA GLY A 288 5.78 26.98 5.86
C GLY A 288 7.12 26.31 5.59
N GLU A 289 7.28 25.10 6.12
CA GLU A 289 8.52 24.35 6.00
C GLU A 289 8.29 23.03 5.24
N VAL A 290 9.30 22.62 4.48
CA VAL A 290 9.42 21.26 3.96
C VAL A 290 10.49 20.55 4.78
N HIS A 291 10.08 19.47 5.46
CA HIS A 291 11.01 18.69 6.27
C HIS A 291 10.85 17.18 6.13
N ASP A 292 11.82 16.40 6.61
CA ASP A 292 11.82 14.93 6.52
C ASP A 292 11.63 14.42 5.09
N SER A 293 12.05 15.17 4.07
CA SER A 293 11.64 14.93 2.69
C SER A 293 12.83 14.65 1.78
N ILE A 294 12.57 13.97 0.66
CA ILE A 294 13.55 13.71 -0.38
C ILE A 294 13.05 14.31 -1.70
N ALA A 295 13.90 15.11 -2.33
CA ALA A 295 13.76 15.43 -3.74
C ALA A 295 15.05 15.05 -4.47
N TRP A 296 14.98 14.10 -5.39
CA TRP A 296 16.17 13.50 -5.99
C TRP A 296 16.00 13.19 -7.48
N ASN A 297 17.10 13.24 -8.23
CA ASN A 297 17.15 12.93 -9.67
C ASN A 297 16.09 13.66 -10.52
N ASN A 298 15.73 14.89 -10.16
CA ASN A 298 14.78 15.70 -10.93
C ASN A 298 15.52 16.45 -12.05
N VAL A 299 14.88 16.58 -13.21
CA VAL A 299 15.52 16.98 -14.47
C VAL A 299 16.10 18.40 -14.41
N SER A 300 15.31 19.38 -13.96
CA SER A 300 15.69 20.79 -13.93
C SER A 300 16.31 21.17 -12.59
N ALA A 301 15.67 20.76 -11.49
CA ALA A 301 16.15 20.95 -10.14
C ALA A 301 15.41 20.02 -9.17
N ASN A 302 16.10 19.57 -8.11
CA ASN A 302 15.43 18.86 -7.02
C ASN A 302 14.49 19.77 -6.23
N THR A 303 14.85 21.04 -6.06
CA THR A 303 13.99 22.01 -5.39
C THR A 303 14.05 23.37 -6.04
N ALA A 304 13.01 24.19 -5.86
CA ALA A 304 12.98 25.57 -6.35
C ALA A 304 12.27 26.50 -5.35
N GLY A 305 12.89 27.66 -5.08
CA GLY A 305 12.33 28.71 -4.21
C GLY A 305 12.86 28.70 -2.76
N PHE A 306 13.32 27.55 -2.26
CA PHE A 306 13.60 27.38 -0.83
C PHE A 306 14.91 28.02 -0.36
N ILE A 307 14.86 28.54 0.87
CA ILE A 307 16.02 29.03 1.63
C ILE A 307 16.23 28.25 2.94
N ALA A 308 17.30 28.56 3.67
CA ALA A 308 17.54 28.04 5.02
C ALA A 308 16.38 28.41 5.95
N GLY A 309 15.98 27.49 6.82
CA GLY A 309 14.76 27.59 7.62
C GLY A 309 13.48 27.13 6.92
N GLU A 310 13.42 27.06 5.59
CA GLU A 310 12.22 26.57 4.87
C GLU A 310 12.40 25.12 4.38
N TRP A 311 13.60 24.75 3.96
CA TRP A 311 13.97 23.36 3.65
C TRP A 311 14.85 22.82 4.77
N ARG A 312 14.40 21.80 5.50
CA ARG A 312 15.08 21.35 6.74
C ARG A 312 15.04 19.84 6.88
N PHE A 313 16.04 19.24 7.52
CA PHE A 313 16.10 17.79 7.73
C PHE A 313 15.68 16.98 6.50
N SER A 314 16.09 17.44 5.32
CA SER A 314 15.63 16.92 4.04
C SER A 314 16.80 16.76 3.07
N ASN A 315 16.66 15.86 2.11
CA ASN A 315 17.69 15.53 1.14
C ASN A 315 17.32 16.05 -0.26
N GLY A 316 18.21 16.80 -0.90
CA GLY A 316 18.01 17.17 -2.31
C GLY A 316 18.51 18.56 -2.71
N LEU A 317 18.72 19.47 -1.76
CA LEU A 317 19.13 20.84 -2.04
C LEU A 317 20.60 21.08 -1.63
N GLY A 318 21.52 20.90 -2.60
CA GLY A 318 22.97 20.99 -2.37
C GLY A 318 23.45 22.31 -1.76
N GLY A 319 22.80 23.44 -2.10
CA GLY A 319 23.14 24.75 -1.54
C GLY A 319 22.88 24.89 -0.03
N LEU A 320 22.07 23.99 0.56
CA LEU A 320 21.75 23.96 1.99
C LEU A 320 22.30 22.72 2.70
N ALA A 321 23.15 21.91 2.06
CA ALA A 321 23.71 20.72 2.67
C ALA A 321 24.46 21.05 3.97
N GLY A 322 24.13 20.35 5.07
CA GLY A 322 24.69 20.58 6.40
C GLY A 322 24.06 21.75 7.18
N ILE A 323 23.16 22.53 6.58
CA ILE A 323 22.36 23.57 7.24
C ILE A 323 21.02 22.95 7.64
N ASP A 324 20.52 23.24 8.84
CA ASP A 324 19.23 22.76 9.36
C ASP A 324 18.99 21.25 9.25
N GLY A 325 20.07 20.44 9.32
CA GLY A 325 20.01 18.98 9.22
C GLY A 325 19.81 18.44 7.79
N ASN A 326 19.93 19.29 6.77
CA ASN A 326 19.76 18.88 5.38
C ASN A 326 20.92 18.03 4.84
N LEU A 327 20.58 17.14 3.92
CA LEU A 327 21.51 16.30 3.19
C LEU A 327 21.51 16.66 1.70
N PHE A 328 22.60 16.28 1.03
CA PHE A 328 22.69 16.26 -0.42
C PHE A 328 23.55 15.07 -0.83
N THR A 329 22.92 13.91 -0.84
CA THR A 329 23.55 12.60 -1.07
C THR A 329 22.56 11.67 -1.75
N ASP A 330 23.07 10.67 -2.46
CA ASP A 330 22.23 9.61 -3.02
C ASP A 330 21.35 9.00 -1.90
N PRO A 331 20.00 9.04 -2.03
CA PRO A 331 19.09 8.39 -1.10
C PRO A 331 19.24 6.86 -1.08
N GLN A 332 19.83 6.26 -2.11
CA GLN A 332 19.98 4.81 -2.25
C GLN A 332 18.63 4.08 -2.19
N PHE A 333 17.71 4.44 -3.09
CA PHE A 333 16.46 3.71 -3.27
C PHE A 333 16.70 2.28 -3.77
N LEU A 334 15.82 1.34 -3.40
CA LEU A 334 15.94 -0.06 -3.80
C LEU A 334 15.86 -0.26 -5.31
N ASP A 335 14.96 0.44 -6.00
CA ASP A 335 14.84 0.43 -7.46
C ASP A 335 14.12 1.69 -7.95
N GLU A 336 14.88 2.79 -8.07
CA GLU A 336 14.39 4.10 -8.51
C GLU A 336 13.70 4.04 -9.88
N GLY A 337 14.30 3.33 -10.84
CA GLY A 337 13.83 3.27 -12.22
C GLY A 337 12.49 2.58 -12.41
N ASN A 338 12.06 1.75 -11.45
CA ASN A 338 10.73 1.14 -11.40
C ASN A 338 9.81 1.75 -10.33
N GLY A 339 10.24 2.85 -9.70
CA GLY A 339 9.44 3.57 -8.71
C GLY A 339 9.34 2.87 -7.35
N VAL A 340 10.30 2.00 -7.02
CA VAL A 340 10.48 1.40 -5.69
C VAL A 340 11.38 2.31 -4.86
N LEU A 341 10.75 3.32 -4.27
CA LEU A 341 11.41 4.43 -3.56
C LEU A 341 11.61 4.17 -2.06
N ALA A 342 11.60 2.90 -1.64
CA ALA A 342 12.02 2.52 -0.29
C ALA A 342 13.54 2.63 -0.19
N LEU A 343 14.05 3.06 0.97
CA LEU A 343 15.47 3.21 1.20
C LEU A 343 16.16 1.83 1.35
N SER A 344 17.39 1.73 0.85
CA SER A 344 18.27 0.60 1.16
C SER A 344 18.84 0.72 2.59
N PRO A 345 19.24 -0.40 3.23
CA PRO A 345 19.73 -0.40 4.61
C PRO A 345 21.00 0.44 4.88
N THR A 346 21.71 0.86 3.84
CA THR A 346 22.92 1.70 3.95
C THR A 346 22.65 3.19 3.75
N SER A 347 21.41 3.56 3.48
CA SER A 347 21.04 4.93 3.18
C SER A 347 21.32 5.85 4.36
N THR A 348 21.98 6.97 4.07
CA THR A 348 22.17 8.06 5.05
C THR A 348 20.90 8.85 5.34
N CYS A 349 19.81 8.59 4.59
CA CYS A 349 18.50 9.19 4.85
C CYS A 349 17.75 8.51 6.00
N ILE A 350 18.23 7.34 6.46
CA ILE A 350 17.68 6.62 7.61
C ILE A 350 18.06 7.34 8.91
N ASP A 351 17.11 7.50 9.83
CA ASP A 351 17.19 8.22 11.10
C ASP A 351 17.68 9.66 10.95
N ALA A 352 17.49 10.28 9.78
CA ALA A 352 18.11 11.57 9.44
C ALA A 352 17.14 12.77 9.47
N GLY A 353 15.83 12.52 9.51
CA GLY A 353 14.76 13.51 9.56
C GLY A 353 14.71 14.31 10.87
N ASN A 354 13.78 15.22 11.04
CA ASN A 354 13.69 16.14 12.17
C ASN A 354 13.56 15.38 13.51
N PRO A 355 14.44 15.60 14.51
CA PRO A 355 14.33 14.97 15.83
C PRO A 355 13.03 15.30 16.59
N ALA A 356 12.33 16.36 16.19
CA ALA A 356 11.04 16.75 16.76
C ALA A 356 9.83 16.14 16.03
N SER A 357 10.04 15.49 14.87
CA SER A 357 8.97 14.80 14.16
C SER A 357 8.51 13.55 14.93
N PRO A 358 7.26 13.08 14.68
CA PRO A 358 6.84 11.77 15.14
C PRO A 358 7.85 10.68 14.74
N LEU A 359 8.08 9.72 15.64
CA LEU A 359 8.95 8.57 15.37
C LEU A 359 8.38 7.72 14.23
N ASP A 360 9.27 7.04 13.53
CA ASP A 360 8.87 6.05 12.53
C ASP A 360 8.23 4.81 13.18
N PRO A 361 7.54 3.94 12.40
CA PRO A 361 6.84 2.78 12.95
C PRO A 361 7.72 1.81 13.78
N ASP A 362 9.03 1.81 13.53
CA ASP A 362 10.03 1.04 14.29
C ASP A 362 10.53 1.76 15.56
N SER A 363 9.90 2.90 15.88
CA SER A 363 10.19 3.77 17.03
C SER A 363 11.56 4.45 16.99
N THR A 364 12.19 4.54 15.82
CA THR A 364 13.42 5.31 15.64
C THR A 364 13.12 6.73 15.17
N ARG A 365 14.17 7.55 15.02
CA ARG A 365 14.02 8.94 14.56
C ARG A 365 13.47 8.89 13.14
N ALA A 366 12.60 9.85 12.78
CA ALA A 366 12.03 9.90 11.44
C ALA A 366 13.12 9.82 10.35
N ASP A 367 12.90 8.98 9.35
CA ASP A 367 13.65 8.94 8.11
C ASP A 367 13.29 10.14 7.23
N MET A 368 14.20 10.48 6.30
CA MET A 368 13.82 11.36 5.20
C MET A 368 13.09 10.54 4.13
N GLY A 369 11.97 11.07 3.63
CA GLY A 369 11.18 10.47 2.57
C GLY A 369 9.84 9.91 3.05
N ALA A 370 9.05 9.41 2.10
CA ALA A 370 7.69 8.91 2.32
C ALA A 370 7.64 7.45 2.80
N PHE A 371 8.75 6.73 2.66
CA PHE A 371 8.85 5.30 2.97
C PHE A 371 9.91 5.08 4.04
N PRO A 372 9.53 5.06 5.33
CA PRO A 372 10.48 4.77 6.39
C PRO A 372 11.01 3.35 6.27
N PHE A 373 12.28 3.18 6.58
CA PHE A 373 12.97 1.91 6.64
C PHE A 373 12.78 1.28 8.01
N ASP A 374 12.02 0.19 8.08
CA ASP A 374 11.81 -0.56 9.33
C ASP A 374 13.10 -1.28 9.74
N GLN A 375 13.86 -0.67 10.66
CA GLN A 375 15.10 -1.24 11.20
C GLN A 375 14.85 -2.36 12.21
N CYS A 376 13.58 -2.61 12.54
CA CYS A 376 13.12 -3.56 13.54
C CYS A 376 12.50 -4.82 12.95
N ALA A 377 12.19 -4.83 11.66
CA ALA A 377 11.61 -5.96 10.95
C ALA A 377 12.51 -7.21 11.07
N PRO A 378 12.06 -8.28 11.76
CA PRO A 378 12.82 -9.52 11.83
C PRO A 378 12.94 -10.17 10.44
N GLN A 379 14.04 -10.88 10.22
CA GLN A 379 14.32 -11.54 8.94
C GLN A 379 14.72 -12.99 9.17
N THR A 380 14.12 -13.92 8.43
CA THR A 380 14.62 -15.29 8.38
C THR A 380 15.83 -15.40 7.46
N TYR A 381 16.79 -16.24 7.83
CA TYR A 381 17.95 -16.56 7.00
C TYR A 381 18.36 -18.03 7.21
N CYS A 382 19.35 -18.49 6.45
CA CYS A 382 19.84 -19.87 6.50
C CYS A 382 18.77 -20.90 6.06
N VAL A 383 19.09 -22.19 6.19
CA VAL A 383 18.20 -23.30 5.83
C VAL A 383 17.99 -24.22 7.02
N GLY A 384 16.77 -24.76 7.16
CA GLY A 384 16.47 -25.79 8.14
C GLY A 384 16.94 -27.17 7.69
N LYS A 385 16.94 -28.10 8.62
CA LYS A 385 17.27 -29.51 8.37
C LYS A 385 15.98 -30.32 8.22
N LEU A 386 15.93 -31.25 7.27
CA LEU A 386 14.85 -32.24 7.18
C LEU A 386 14.75 -33.04 8.49
N ASN A 387 13.56 -33.12 9.06
CA ASN A 387 13.29 -33.84 10.30
C ASN A 387 12.75 -35.26 10.04
N SER A 388 12.61 -36.05 11.11
CA SER A 388 12.19 -37.46 11.09
C SER A 388 10.77 -37.69 10.58
N CYS A 389 9.91 -36.66 10.62
CA CYS A 389 8.53 -36.73 10.13
C CYS A 389 8.37 -36.22 8.68
N GLY A 390 9.47 -35.82 8.02
CA GLY A 390 9.52 -35.55 6.58
C GLY A 390 9.37 -34.08 6.16
N THR A 391 9.47 -33.13 7.09
CA THR A 391 9.39 -31.70 6.79
C THR A 391 10.66 -30.95 7.19
N VAL A 392 10.84 -29.74 6.67
CA VAL A 392 11.92 -28.83 7.10
C VAL A 392 11.32 -27.83 8.09
N PRO A 393 11.65 -27.91 9.39
CA PRO A 393 11.17 -26.95 10.38
C PRO A 393 11.48 -25.50 10.00
N ALA A 394 10.49 -24.62 10.12
CA ALA A 394 10.61 -23.22 9.76
C ALA A 394 10.43 -22.32 11.00
N ILE A 395 11.41 -21.47 11.28
CA ILE A 395 11.31 -20.41 12.29
C ILE A 395 10.60 -19.19 11.72
N GLY A 396 9.82 -18.53 12.56
CA GLY A 396 9.11 -17.29 12.30
C GLY A 396 8.90 -16.54 13.61
N TRP A 397 8.13 -15.45 13.57
CA TRP A 397 7.87 -14.61 14.72
C TRP A 397 6.46 -14.03 14.71
N ILE A 398 6.06 -13.48 15.86
CA ILE A 398 4.87 -12.66 16.03
C ILE A 398 5.26 -11.44 16.88
N GLY A 399 4.83 -10.26 16.46
CA GLY A 399 5.09 -8.99 17.14
C GLY A 399 6.46 -8.40 16.83
N THR A 400 6.84 -7.38 17.60
CA THR A 400 8.10 -6.63 17.47
C THR A 400 8.86 -6.71 18.78
N MET A 401 10.19 -6.91 18.72
CA MET A 401 11.02 -6.96 19.91
C MET A 401 11.37 -5.54 20.38
N THR A 402 10.70 -5.04 21.40
CA THR A 402 10.94 -3.71 21.97
C THR A 402 11.73 -3.78 23.28
N ALA A 403 12.67 -2.86 23.50
CA ALA A 403 13.44 -2.81 24.73
C ALA A 403 12.54 -2.61 25.96
N GLY A 404 12.76 -3.43 26.99
CA GLY A 404 11.97 -3.37 28.23
C GLY A 404 10.56 -3.98 28.12
N ALA A 405 10.12 -4.42 26.94
CA ALA A 405 8.87 -5.17 26.82
C ALA A 405 8.94 -6.48 27.61
N SER A 406 7.90 -6.76 28.37
CA SER A 406 7.81 -7.93 29.25
C SER A 406 7.05 -9.11 28.64
N SER A 407 6.52 -8.93 27.42
CA SER A 407 5.83 -9.91 26.59
C SER A 407 5.60 -9.33 25.18
N GLY A 408 5.15 -10.15 24.24
CA GLY A 408 4.59 -9.66 22.96
C GLY A 408 5.45 -9.91 21.72
N PHE A 409 6.70 -10.35 21.89
CA PHE A 409 7.55 -10.83 20.80
C PHE A 409 7.76 -12.33 20.93
N ARG A 410 7.05 -13.12 20.10
CA ARG A 410 7.12 -14.58 20.15
C ARG A 410 7.92 -15.13 18.97
N VAL A 411 8.96 -15.90 19.25
CA VAL A 411 9.73 -16.63 18.25
C VAL A 411 9.17 -18.03 18.16
N ARG A 412 8.77 -18.47 16.96
CA ARG A 412 8.01 -19.71 16.77
C ARG A 412 8.63 -20.59 15.69
N ALA A 413 8.72 -21.90 15.92
CA ALA A 413 8.98 -22.88 14.88
C ALA A 413 7.72 -23.66 14.54
N THR A 414 7.46 -23.89 13.25
CA THR A 414 6.39 -24.78 12.78
C THR A 414 7.00 -25.96 12.02
N GLN A 415 6.17 -26.96 11.71
CA GLN A 415 6.59 -28.17 11.01
C GLN A 415 7.69 -28.94 11.79
N VAL A 416 7.61 -28.92 13.11
CA VAL A 416 8.47 -29.73 13.99
C VAL A 416 7.75 -31.02 14.37
N ALA A 417 8.50 -32.08 14.65
CA ALA A 417 7.95 -33.33 15.15
C ALA A 417 7.25 -33.09 16.51
N GLY A 418 5.99 -33.53 16.64
CA GLY A 418 5.20 -33.39 17.86
C GLY A 418 5.65 -34.32 19.00
N GLY A 419 5.30 -33.95 20.24
CA GLY A 419 5.65 -34.70 21.45
C GLY A 419 7.14 -34.67 21.81
N ARG A 420 7.85 -33.63 21.37
CA ARG A 420 9.30 -33.41 21.56
C ARG A 420 9.58 -32.17 22.41
N MET A 421 10.86 -32.01 22.77
CA MET A 421 11.37 -30.83 23.47
C MET A 421 12.50 -30.18 22.66
N GLY A 422 12.52 -28.86 22.68
CA GLY A 422 13.59 -28.05 22.11
C GLY A 422 13.99 -26.89 23.01
N ILE A 423 14.94 -26.11 22.53
CA ILE A 423 15.41 -24.85 23.10
C ILE A 423 15.64 -23.86 21.96
N LEU A 424 15.61 -22.58 22.28
CA LEU A 424 16.10 -21.56 21.36
C LEU A 424 17.57 -21.26 21.68
N MET A 425 18.44 -21.47 20.70
CA MET A 425 19.82 -21.01 20.74
C MET A 425 19.86 -19.57 20.23
N TYR A 426 20.62 -18.69 20.88
CA TYR A 426 20.73 -17.30 20.45
C TYR A 426 22.11 -16.70 20.74
N GLY A 427 22.45 -15.62 20.04
CA GLY A 427 23.70 -14.86 20.21
C GLY A 427 23.59 -13.47 19.59
N ASN A 428 24.62 -12.64 19.77
CA ASN A 428 24.73 -11.29 19.22
C ASN A 428 26.01 -11.08 18.39
N SER A 429 26.63 -12.17 17.92
CA SER A 429 27.91 -12.12 17.20
C SER A 429 27.79 -12.23 15.68
N GLY A 430 26.57 -12.30 15.15
CA GLY A 430 26.33 -12.40 13.71
C GLY A 430 25.76 -13.76 13.26
N PRO A 431 25.41 -13.85 11.97
CA PRO A 431 25.05 -15.11 11.34
C PRO A 431 26.32 -15.93 11.05
N THR A 432 26.19 -17.24 11.02
CA THR A 432 27.20 -18.16 10.49
C THR A 432 26.54 -19.25 9.65
N ALA A 433 27.30 -20.12 9.01
CA ALA A 433 26.78 -21.26 8.27
C ALA A 433 27.77 -22.43 8.37
N VAL A 434 27.81 -23.07 9.54
CA VAL A 434 28.74 -24.18 9.81
C VAL A 434 28.02 -25.50 9.97
N PRO A 435 28.59 -26.64 9.53
CA PRO A 435 27.99 -27.94 9.75
C PRO A 435 27.72 -28.22 11.24
N PHE A 436 26.51 -28.69 11.55
CA PHE A 436 26.08 -28.96 12.92
C PHE A 436 25.01 -30.06 12.95
N LEU A 437 25.35 -31.20 13.56
CA LEU A 437 24.43 -32.33 13.79
C LEU A 437 23.62 -32.74 12.54
N GLY A 438 24.29 -32.85 11.39
CA GLY A 438 23.65 -33.21 10.11
C GLY A 438 22.83 -32.09 9.46
N GLY A 439 22.87 -30.87 10.00
CA GLY A 439 22.32 -29.65 9.42
C GLY A 439 23.33 -28.50 9.48
N THR A 440 22.82 -27.27 9.56
CA THR A 440 23.63 -26.04 9.63
C THR A 440 23.33 -25.28 10.92
N LEU A 441 24.38 -24.98 11.70
CA LEU A 441 24.30 -24.00 12.77
C LEU A 441 24.43 -22.63 12.12
N CYS A 442 23.41 -21.81 12.32
CA CYS A 442 23.28 -20.53 11.64
C CYS A 442 23.62 -19.34 12.54
N VAL A 443 23.82 -19.57 13.84
CA VAL A 443 24.12 -18.53 14.84
C VAL A 443 25.60 -18.59 15.22
N GLN A 444 26.32 -17.48 15.09
CA GLN A 444 27.74 -17.42 15.42
C GLN A 444 27.95 -17.53 16.95
N PRO A 445 28.86 -18.41 17.43
CA PRO A 445 29.24 -18.45 18.85
C PRO A 445 29.87 -17.13 19.33
N PRO A 446 29.79 -16.79 20.64
CA PRO A 446 29.32 -17.61 21.75
C PRO A 446 27.80 -17.77 21.82
N LEU A 447 27.34 -19.02 21.86
CA LEU A 447 25.92 -19.35 21.95
C LEU A 447 25.41 -19.29 23.38
N ARG A 448 24.23 -18.69 23.54
CA ARG A 448 23.41 -18.78 24.74
C ARG A 448 22.16 -19.62 24.46
N ARG A 449 21.51 -20.07 25.52
CA ARG A 449 20.29 -20.88 25.46
C ARG A 449 19.18 -20.14 26.19
N SER A 450 17.97 -20.28 25.67
CA SER A 450 16.74 -19.80 26.32
C SER A 450 16.44 -20.58 27.60
N VAL A 451 15.17 -20.59 28.01
CA VAL A 451 14.67 -21.51 29.04
C VAL A 451 15.04 -22.98 28.75
N PRO A 452 15.17 -23.84 29.78
CA PRO A 452 15.74 -25.18 29.64
C PRO A 452 14.99 -26.14 28.71
N THR A 453 13.66 -25.98 28.60
CA THR A 453 12.82 -26.85 27.75
C THR A 453 11.60 -26.07 27.22
N ILE A 454 11.36 -26.19 25.92
CA ILE A 454 10.16 -25.72 25.22
C ILE A 454 9.52 -26.97 24.61
N ASP A 455 8.27 -27.25 24.96
CA ASP A 455 7.52 -28.39 24.43
C ASP A 455 7.01 -28.06 23.02
N THR A 456 7.19 -28.99 22.09
CA THR A 456 6.61 -28.87 20.74
C THR A 456 5.10 -29.03 20.72
N LEU A 457 4.47 -29.57 21.76
CA LEU A 457 3.08 -30.03 21.72
C LEU A 457 2.86 -30.98 20.53
N GLY A 458 1.63 -31.06 19.99
CA GLY A 458 1.33 -31.87 18.81
C GLY A 458 1.36 -33.38 19.07
N THR A 459 1.31 -34.16 17.99
CA THR A 459 1.20 -35.62 18.03
C THR A 459 2.52 -36.27 17.68
N GLN A 460 2.94 -37.25 18.48
CA GLN A 460 4.18 -37.99 18.24
C GLN A 460 4.16 -38.65 16.86
N GLY A 461 5.23 -38.45 16.09
CA GLY A 461 5.38 -38.98 14.72
C GLY A 461 4.73 -38.13 13.63
N GLN A 462 4.10 -36.99 13.96
CA GLN A 462 3.55 -36.04 13.00
C GLN A 462 4.31 -34.71 13.05
N CYS A 463 4.37 -34.00 11.92
CA CYS A 463 4.98 -32.66 11.82
C CYS A 463 4.00 -31.53 12.18
N ASN A 464 3.14 -31.75 13.17
CA ASN A 464 2.15 -30.78 13.65
C ASN A 464 2.55 -30.11 14.96
N GLY A 465 3.79 -30.32 15.44
CA GLY A 465 4.33 -29.63 16.59
C GLY A 465 4.72 -28.19 16.28
N VAL A 466 4.88 -27.42 17.35
CA VAL A 466 5.23 -26.00 17.37
C VAL A 466 6.15 -25.73 18.57
N LEU A 467 7.35 -25.20 18.35
CA LEU A 467 8.13 -24.59 19.44
C LEU A 467 7.78 -23.10 19.50
N GLU A 468 7.46 -22.57 20.67
CA GLU A 468 7.17 -21.15 20.82
C GLU A 468 7.77 -20.61 22.13
N LEU A 469 8.42 -19.45 22.03
CA LEU A 469 8.97 -18.73 23.17
C LEU A 469 8.57 -17.26 23.04
N ASP A 470 7.92 -16.71 24.07
CA ASP A 470 7.86 -15.26 24.23
C ASP A 470 9.25 -14.76 24.61
N PHE A 471 9.98 -14.30 23.59
CA PHE A 471 11.36 -13.89 23.71
C PHE A 471 11.50 -12.56 24.45
N ALA A 472 10.48 -11.69 24.40
CA ALA A 472 10.44 -10.49 25.23
C ALA A 472 10.29 -10.86 26.71
N ALA A 473 9.38 -11.78 27.04
CA ALA A 473 9.23 -12.28 28.41
C ALA A 473 10.47 -13.04 28.91
N PHE A 474 11.20 -13.73 28.02
CA PHE A 474 12.48 -14.33 28.35
C PHE A 474 13.56 -13.26 28.60
N ALA A 475 13.69 -12.29 27.71
CA ALA A 475 14.65 -11.18 27.82
C ALA A 475 14.46 -10.37 29.11
N SER A 476 13.21 -10.14 29.52
CA SER A 476 12.88 -9.43 30.76
C SER A 476 13.04 -10.27 32.04
N GLY A 477 13.40 -11.56 31.92
CA GLY A 477 13.54 -12.50 33.03
C GLY A 477 12.23 -13.13 33.52
N ASN A 478 11.08 -12.76 32.96
CA ASN A 478 9.76 -13.25 33.39
C ASN A 478 9.53 -14.72 33.09
N SER A 479 10.17 -15.26 32.05
CA SER A 479 10.09 -16.69 31.69
C SER A 479 11.11 -17.57 32.43
N GLY A 480 11.96 -16.98 33.29
CA GLY A 480 13.09 -17.68 33.91
C GLY A 480 14.28 -17.90 32.96
N GLY A 481 15.21 -18.75 33.36
CA GLY A 481 16.49 -18.95 32.65
C GLY A 481 17.54 -17.90 33.02
N ASN A 482 18.54 -17.72 32.15
CA ASN A 482 19.62 -16.74 32.35
C ASN A 482 19.75 -15.84 31.10
N PRO A 483 18.80 -14.93 30.87
CA PRO A 483 18.83 -14.02 29.72
C PRO A 483 20.09 -13.16 29.74
N ALA A 484 20.62 -12.86 28.55
CA ALA A 484 21.73 -11.94 28.46
C ALA A 484 21.28 -10.51 28.77
N SER A 485 22.09 -9.75 29.51
CA SER A 485 21.77 -8.36 29.86
C SER A 485 21.61 -7.44 28.64
N TRP A 486 22.22 -7.79 27.51
CA TRP A 486 22.07 -7.06 26.25
C TRP A 486 20.74 -7.33 25.53
N LEU A 487 19.92 -8.28 26.00
CA LEU A 487 18.57 -8.52 25.47
C LEU A 487 17.55 -7.43 25.83
N THR A 488 17.93 -6.44 26.61
CA THR A 488 17.11 -5.27 26.94
C THR A 488 17.75 -3.96 26.49
N THR A 489 18.82 -4.03 25.68
CA THR A 489 19.53 -2.84 25.18
C THR A 489 19.02 -2.51 23.77
N PRO A 490 18.41 -1.32 23.55
CA PRO A 490 18.03 -0.86 22.23
C PRO A 490 19.17 -0.95 21.21
N GLY A 491 18.82 -1.27 19.98
CA GLY A 491 19.73 -1.36 18.84
C GLY A 491 20.57 -2.63 18.75
N GLN A 492 20.54 -3.51 19.76
CA GLN A 492 21.26 -4.78 19.71
C GLN A 492 20.62 -5.75 18.70
N PHE A 493 21.46 -6.38 17.89
CA PHE A 493 21.02 -7.48 17.03
C PHE A 493 21.07 -8.81 17.76
N VAL A 494 20.05 -9.63 17.52
CA VAL A 494 19.92 -10.99 18.02
C VAL A 494 19.84 -11.92 16.80
N TRP A 495 20.60 -13.00 16.85
CA TRP A 495 20.49 -14.12 15.92
C TRP A 495 20.08 -15.35 16.70
N CYS A 496 19.03 -16.05 16.28
CA CYS A 496 18.53 -17.22 16.98
C CYS A 496 18.08 -18.34 16.04
N GLN A 497 18.09 -19.57 16.58
CA GLN A 497 17.74 -20.79 15.86
C GLN A 497 17.19 -21.81 16.86
N TYR A 498 16.11 -22.50 16.51
CA TYR A 498 15.61 -23.59 17.33
C TYR A 498 16.43 -24.85 17.12
N TRP A 499 16.73 -25.51 18.23
CA TRP A 499 17.31 -26.85 18.26
C TRP A 499 16.51 -27.73 19.22
N GLY A 500 16.28 -28.98 18.85
CA GLY A 500 15.56 -29.91 19.70
C GLY A 500 15.77 -31.37 19.33
N ARG A 501 15.14 -32.25 20.11
CA ARG A 501 15.20 -33.69 19.89
C ARG A 501 14.26 -34.11 18.76
N ASP A 502 14.75 -34.94 17.86
CA ASP A 502 13.98 -35.52 16.75
C ASP A 502 14.06 -37.06 16.80
N GLU A 503 13.52 -37.61 17.87
CA GLU A 503 13.45 -39.07 18.06
C GLU A 503 12.30 -39.66 17.21
N PRO A 504 12.28 -40.99 16.94
CA PRO A 504 13.11 -42.04 17.51
C PRO A 504 14.42 -42.32 16.74
N THR A 505 14.74 -41.57 15.69
CA THR A 505 15.93 -41.83 14.85
C THR A 505 17.25 -41.34 15.47
N GLY A 506 17.21 -40.63 16.61
CA GLY A 506 18.38 -39.99 17.21
C GLY A 506 18.81 -38.70 16.50
N GLU A 507 17.99 -38.21 15.57
CA GLU A 507 18.20 -36.97 14.83
C GLU A 507 17.86 -35.75 15.70
N THR A 508 18.08 -34.56 15.14
CA THR A 508 17.78 -33.28 15.80
C THR A 508 16.92 -32.39 14.94
N ILE A 509 15.97 -31.70 15.58
CA ILE A 509 15.25 -30.57 15.00
C ILE A 509 16.26 -29.43 14.86
N LEU A 510 16.38 -28.89 13.66
CA LEU A 510 17.11 -27.66 13.34
C LEU A 510 16.27 -26.85 12.37
N THR A 511 15.79 -25.69 12.80
CA THR A 511 15.12 -24.75 11.91
C THR A 511 16.13 -24.02 11.03
N ASN A 512 15.66 -23.27 10.03
CA ASN A 512 16.37 -22.07 9.59
C ASN A 512 16.52 -21.07 10.77
N ALA A 513 17.11 -19.90 10.56
CA ALA A 513 17.38 -18.96 11.63
C ALA A 513 16.64 -17.64 11.47
N LEU A 514 16.54 -16.90 12.57
CA LEU A 514 15.88 -15.59 12.65
C LEU A 514 16.90 -14.57 13.15
N THR A 515 16.92 -13.40 12.52
CA THR A 515 17.61 -12.22 13.05
C THR A 515 16.61 -11.10 13.29
N PHE A 516 16.81 -10.33 14.34
CA PHE A 516 16.03 -9.14 14.66
C PHE A 516 16.86 -8.16 15.47
N ARG A 517 16.46 -6.89 15.42
CA ARG A 517 17.00 -5.83 16.25
C ARG A 517 16.06 -5.58 17.44
N ILE A 518 16.62 -5.24 18.59
CA ILE A 518 15.84 -4.77 19.74
C ILE A 518 15.49 -3.31 19.50
N CYS A 519 14.21 -3.02 19.30
CA CYS A 519 13.70 -1.68 19.06
C CYS A 519 13.80 -0.80 20.31
N PRO A 520 13.89 0.53 20.16
CA PRO A 520 13.89 1.48 21.25
C PRO A 520 12.75 1.34 22.25
#